data_AF-A0A2G2L3X3-F1
#
_entry.id   AF-A0A2G2L3X3-F1
#
_cell.length_a   1.000
_cell.length_b   1.000
_cell.length_c   1.000
_cell.angle_alpha   90.00
_cell.angle_beta   90.00
_cell.angle_gamma   90.00
#
_symmetry.space_group_name_H-M   'P 1'
#
loop_
_entity.id
_entity.type
_entity.pdbx_description
1 polymer ?
#
loop_
_entity_poly.entity_id
_entity_poly.type
_entity_poly.pdbx_seq_one_letter_code
_entity_poly.pdbx_strand_id
1 'polypeptide(L)'
;MQNEYDFSKAKRASDIPHLAKLLSEDSGKTRITIMLDNDVLSNFRSKAKTEGLGYQTLINQALKNYTNSSSLNEETLRKVIREELKRA
;
A
#
# COMPACT_ATOMS: atom_id res chain seq x y z
N MET A 1 14.81 -34.94 -12.52
CA MET A 1 14.81 -33.77 -13.42
C MET A 1 15.53 -34.20 -14.68
N GLN A 2 14.98 -33.98 -15.88
CA GLN A 2 15.67 -34.40 -17.11
C GLN A 2 16.92 -33.55 -17.30
N ASN A 3 18.05 -34.20 -17.58
CA ASN A 3 19.39 -33.63 -17.46
C ASN A 3 19.79 -32.69 -18.61
N GLU A 4 18.94 -32.49 -19.62
CA GLU A 4 19.32 -31.75 -20.82
C GLU A 4 18.21 -30.80 -21.23
N TYR A 5 18.19 -29.62 -20.60
CA TYR A 5 17.59 -28.44 -21.19
C TYR A 5 18.71 -27.49 -21.59
N ASP A 6 18.83 -27.20 -22.88
CA ASP A 6 19.76 -26.20 -23.40
C ASP A 6 19.20 -24.79 -23.14
N PHE A 7 19.74 -24.13 -22.12
CA PHE A 7 19.39 -22.76 -21.74
C PHE A 7 20.28 -21.69 -22.38
N SER A 8 21.13 -22.05 -23.36
CA SER A 8 22.09 -21.11 -23.97
C SER A 8 21.43 -19.90 -24.65
N LYS A 9 20.13 -20.00 -25.00
CA LYS A 9 19.31 -18.91 -25.57
C LYS A 9 18.21 -18.40 -24.64
N ALA A 10 18.21 -18.82 -23.37
CA ALA A 10 17.19 -18.39 -22.41
C ALA A 10 17.34 -16.90 -22.10
N LYS A 11 16.23 -16.15 -22.21
CA LYS A 11 16.14 -14.74 -21.79
C LYS A 11 15.43 -14.67 -20.44
N ARG A 12 15.83 -13.73 -19.58
CA ARG A 12 15.14 -13.55 -18.29
C ARG A 12 13.71 -13.10 -18.57
N ALA A 13 12.76 -13.51 -17.71
CA ALA A 13 11.37 -13.10 -17.85
C ALA A 13 11.20 -11.56 -17.87
N SER A 14 12.10 -10.84 -17.18
CA SER A 14 12.18 -9.37 -17.17
C SER A 14 12.60 -8.76 -18.52
N ASP A 15 13.30 -9.52 -19.37
CA ASP A 15 13.80 -9.05 -20.68
C ASP A 15 12.81 -9.34 -21.81
N ILE A 16 11.74 -10.07 -21.52
CA ILE A 16 10.68 -10.39 -22.48
C ILE A 16 9.57 -9.35 -22.28
N PRO A 17 9.35 -8.41 -23.22
CA PRO A 17 8.48 -7.25 -23.02
C PRO A 17 7.07 -7.61 -22.56
N HIS A 18 6.50 -8.70 -23.09
CA HIS A 18 5.17 -9.16 -22.69
C HIS A 18 5.12 -9.72 -21.26
N LEU A 19 6.17 -10.41 -20.81
CA LEU A 19 6.27 -10.93 -19.44
C LEU A 19 6.67 -9.83 -18.45
N ALA A 20 7.53 -8.91 -18.84
CA ALA A 20 7.85 -7.71 -18.08
C ALA A 20 6.60 -6.84 -17.87
N LYS A 21 5.74 -6.73 -18.88
CA LYS A 21 4.46 -6.04 -18.80
C LYS A 21 3.51 -6.75 -17.82
N LEU A 22 3.38 -8.08 -17.89
CA LEU A 22 2.59 -8.85 -16.92
C LEU A 22 3.12 -8.71 -15.47
N LEU A 23 4.44 -8.71 -15.29
CA LEU A 23 5.08 -8.44 -13.98
C LEU A 23 4.82 -7.02 -13.48
N SER A 24 4.64 -6.06 -14.39
CA SER A 24 4.36 -4.66 -14.08
C SER A 24 2.87 -4.39 -13.84
N GLU A 25 1.99 -5.06 -14.58
CA GLU A 25 0.54 -4.91 -14.57
C GLU A 25 -0.12 -5.41 -13.27
N ASP A 26 0.51 -6.32 -12.54
CA ASP A 26 0.02 -6.76 -11.21
C ASP A 26 0.31 -5.76 -10.06
N SER A 27 1.08 -4.69 -10.31
CA SER A 27 1.80 -3.98 -9.24
C SER A 27 1.54 -2.48 -9.14
N GLY A 28 0.29 -2.07 -8.95
CA GLY A 28 -0.03 -0.72 -8.44
C GLY A 28 0.54 -0.39 -7.04
N LYS A 29 1.47 -1.21 -6.53
CA LYS A 29 2.14 -1.13 -5.24
C LYS A 29 3.64 -1.31 -5.45
N THR A 30 4.43 -0.34 -5.05
CA THR A 30 5.89 -0.42 -5.07
C THR A 30 6.41 -1.04 -3.78
N ARG A 31 7.32 -2.01 -3.87
CA ARG A 31 8.02 -2.54 -2.70
C ARG A 31 9.04 -1.49 -2.24
N ILE A 32 8.90 -1.02 -1.01
CA ILE A 32 9.83 -0.08 -0.39
C ILE A 32 10.43 -0.71 0.86
N THR A 33 11.67 -0.34 1.17
CA THR A 33 12.30 -0.64 2.47
C THR A 33 12.11 0.57 3.36
N ILE A 34 11.35 0.41 4.44
CA ILE A 34 11.14 1.44 5.47
C ILE A 34 11.41 0.83 6.84
N MET A 35 11.94 1.63 7.76
CA MET A 35 11.99 1.27 9.17
C MET A 35 10.70 1.74 9.84
N LEU A 36 10.08 0.86 10.61
CA LEU A 36 8.90 1.16 11.42
C LEU A 36 9.18 0.68 12.84
N ASP A 37 8.67 1.42 13.82
CA ASP A 37 8.82 1.04 15.21
C ASP A 37 8.11 -0.30 15.50
N ASN A 38 8.68 -1.07 16.43
CA ASN A 38 8.19 -2.40 16.74
C ASN A 38 6.79 -2.38 17.37
N ASP A 39 6.48 -1.34 18.13
CA ASP A 39 5.17 -1.11 18.73
C ASP A 39 4.10 -0.83 17.66
N VAL A 40 4.42 -0.01 16.65
CA VAL A 40 3.57 0.26 15.49
C VAL A 40 3.28 -1.06 14.76
N LEU A 41 4.30 -1.84 14.44
CA LEU A 41 4.12 -3.15 13.80
C LEU A 41 3.27 -4.12 14.63
N SER A 42 3.49 -4.16 15.95
CA SER A 42 2.72 -5.01 16.86
C SER A 42 1.25 -4.63 16.89
N ASN A 43 0.95 -3.33 16.96
CA ASN A 43 -0.41 -2.79 16.96
C ASN A 43 -1.14 -3.13 15.66
N PHE A 44 -0.50 -2.91 14.51
CA PHE A 44 -1.10 -3.22 13.21
C PHE A 44 -1.28 -4.73 12.99
N ARG A 45 -0.39 -5.59 13.50
CA ARG A 45 -0.55 -7.05 13.47
C ARG A 45 -1.74 -7.51 14.32
N SER A 46 -1.90 -6.93 15.50
CA SER A 46 -3.01 -7.26 16.40
C SER A 46 -4.35 -6.85 15.80
N LYS A 47 -4.42 -5.63 15.22
CA LYS A 47 -5.61 -5.11 14.55
C LYS A 47 -5.96 -5.92 13.29
N ALA A 48 -4.95 -6.28 12.50
CA ALA A 48 -5.08 -7.16 11.34
C ALA A 48 -5.72 -8.51 11.67
N LYS A 49 -5.32 -9.12 12.80
CA LYS A 49 -5.89 -10.39 13.26
C LYS A 49 -7.38 -10.28 13.59
N THR A 50 -7.80 -9.16 14.18
CA THR A 50 -9.20 -8.91 14.53
C THR A 50 -10.07 -8.65 13.29
N GLU A 51 -9.54 -7.91 12.31
CA GLU A 51 -10.29 -7.51 11.10
C GLU A 51 -10.19 -8.54 9.96
N GLY A 52 -9.36 -9.58 10.09
CA GLY A 52 -9.12 -10.56 9.03
C GLY A 52 -8.36 -10.00 7.81
N LEU A 53 -7.74 -8.83 7.96
CA LEU A 53 -7.00 -8.12 6.91
C LEU A 53 -5.48 -8.27 7.13
N GLY A 54 -4.69 -8.09 6.07
CA GLY A 54 -3.23 -8.04 6.19
C GLY A 54 -2.76 -6.75 6.88
N TYR A 55 -1.78 -6.83 7.78
CA TYR A 55 -1.22 -5.64 8.47
C TYR A 55 -0.65 -4.61 7.49
N GLN A 56 -0.05 -5.04 6.37
CA GLN A 56 0.42 -4.15 5.31
C GLN A 56 -0.73 -3.37 4.66
N THR A 57 -1.91 -3.99 4.51
CA THR A 57 -3.10 -3.31 3.97
C THR A 57 -3.55 -2.20 4.91
N LEU A 58 -3.57 -2.46 6.22
CA LEU A 58 -3.92 -1.46 7.23
C LEU A 58 -2.93 -0.30 7.27
N ILE A 59 -1.62 -0.59 7.20
CA ILE A 59 -0.58 0.45 7.12
C ILE A 59 -0.79 1.32 5.88
N ASN A 60 -1.00 0.70 4.70
CA ASN A 60 -1.27 1.44 3.47
C ASN A 60 -2.55 2.28 3.55
N GLN A 61 -3.61 1.77 4.18
CA GLN A 61 -4.84 2.53 4.40
C GLN A 61 -4.59 3.72 5.33
N ALA A 62 -3.82 3.54 6.40
CA ALA A 62 -3.47 4.63 7.31
C ALA A 62 -2.68 5.74 6.59
N LEU A 63 -1.70 5.36 5.75
CA LEU A 63 -0.94 6.31 4.93
C LEU A 63 -1.84 7.03 3.92
N LYS A 64 -2.73 6.31 3.23
CA LYS A 64 -3.72 6.92 2.33
C LYS A 64 -4.64 7.90 3.05
N ASN A 65 -5.14 7.50 4.22
CA ASN A 65 -6.01 8.36 5.03
C ASN A 65 -5.25 9.61 5.48
N TYR A 66 -4.00 9.50 5.93
CA TYR A 66 -3.20 10.66 6.32
C TYR A 66 -3.03 11.65 5.16
N THR A 67 -2.68 11.17 3.95
CA THR A 67 -2.57 12.02 2.76
C THR A 67 -3.92 12.60 2.34
N ASN A 68 -5.00 11.82 2.38
CA ASN A 68 -6.34 12.31 2.04
C ASN A 68 -6.87 13.31 3.08
N SER A 69 -6.57 13.11 4.36
CA SER A 69 -6.93 14.03 5.44
C SER A 69 -6.19 15.36 5.32
N SER A 70 -4.98 15.38 4.75
CA SER A 70 -4.31 16.63 4.42
C SER A 70 -4.98 17.41 3.27
N SER A 71 -5.82 16.76 2.45
CA SER A 71 -6.66 17.45 1.47
C SER A 71 -7.97 17.99 2.05
N LEU A 72 -8.40 17.48 3.20
CA LEU A 72 -9.48 18.04 4.01
C LEU A 72 -8.86 18.99 5.04
N ASN A 73 -8.43 20.16 4.57
CA ASN A 73 -7.87 21.22 5.40
C ASN A 73 -8.68 21.35 6.70
N GLU A 74 -8.01 21.19 7.84
CA GLU A 74 -8.62 21.28 9.17
C GLU A 74 -9.38 22.60 9.34
N GLU A 75 -8.93 23.64 8.66
CA GLU A 75 -9.59 24.94 8.56
C GLU A 75 -10.98 24.86 7.90
N THR A 76 -11.14 24.07 6.84
CA THR A 76 -12.43 23.84 6.17
C THR A 76 -13.38 23.08 7.09
N LEU A 77 -12.90 22.05 7.79
CA LEU A 77 -13.68 21.33 8.80
C LEU A 77 -14.11 22.24 9.95
N ARG A 78 -13.19 23.05 10.51
CA ARG A 78 -13.50 24.03 11.56
C ARG A 78 -14.48 25.10 11.09
N LYS A 79 -14.40 25.52 9.82
CA LYS A 79 -15.31 26.50 9.24
C LYS A 79 -16.72 25.93 9.10
N VAL A 80 -16.87 24.72 8.56
CA VAL A 80 -18.18 24.06 8.42
C VAL A 80 -18.83 23.82 9.78
N ILE A 81 -18.06 23.33 10.77
CA ILE A 81 -18.58 23.14 12.14
C ILE A 81 -19.05 24.45 12.77
N ARG A 82 -18.31 25.56 12.58
CA ARG A 82 -18.72 26.89 13.06
C ARG A 82 -19.95 27.45 12.34
N GLU A 83 -20.09 27.18 11.04
CA GLU A 83 -21.26 27.59 10.26
C GLU A 83 -22.52 26.83 10.70
N GLU A 84 -22.42 25.53 10.93
CA GLU A 84 -23.55 24.72 11.43
C GLU A 84 -23.93 25.11 12.88
N LEU A 85 -22.96 25.38 13.76
CA LEU A 85 -23.22 25.86 15.13
C LEU A 85 -23.80 27.27 15.21
N LYS A 86 -23.62 28.11 14.17
CA LYS A 86 -24.24 29.45 14.10
C LYS A 86 -25.64 29.43 13.48
N ARG A 87 -25.99 28.35 12.78
CA ARG A 87 -27.33 28.15 12.18
C ARG A 87 -28.30 27.46 13.12
N ALA A 88 -27.80 26.73 14.11
CA ALA A 88 -28.56 26.23 15.26
C ALA A 88 -28.83 27.36 16.28
#